data_AF-A0A933ENL4-F1
#
_entry.id   AF-A0A933ENL4-F1
#
_cell.length_a   1.000
_cell.length_b   1.000
_cell.length_c   1.000
_cell.angle_alpha   90.00
_cell.angle_beta   90.00
_cell.angle_gamma   90.00
#
_symmetry.space_group_name_H-M   'P 1'
#
loop_
_entity.id
_entity.type
_entity.pdbx_description
1 polymer ?
#
loop_
_entity_poly.entity_id
_entity_poly.type
_entity_poly.pdbx_seq_one_letter_code
_entity_poly.pdbx_strand_id
1 'polypeptide(L)'
;PWSRGSGLGQAIGVIAALGAVGVVMYTGFLLSHSPSIPFWNTTLLPLLFASSALTCGAGAVYVMLPVLDGRAVDVRSVAAMGIVLLGVNVVSLWVYMVNMYTSTVAARESVRLLLRGNLAVAFLAGVIGVGLVIPLVLTVTAYLAGGGLAAVAPVLAVAGVLTLVGGYLFRHCMLKAGIYAPIL
;
A
#
# COMPACT_ATOMS: atom_id res chain seq x y z
N PRO A 1 -22.12 16.91 20.50
CA PRO A 1 -22.60 15.57 20.05
C PRO A 1 -21.50 14.68 19.44
N TRP A 2 -20.57 15.27 18.69
CA TRP A 2 -19.53 14.59 17.91
C TRP A 2 -18.13 14.61 18.55
N SER A 3 -18.03 14.90 19.85
CA SER A 3 -16.74 14.99 20.55
C SER A 3 -16.10 13.61 20.71
N ARG A 4 -14.76 13.53 20.63
CA ARG A 4 -13.98 12.33 20.96
C ARG A 4 -14.42 11.81 22.34
N GLY A 5 -15.00 10.61 22.38
CA GLY A 5 -15.46 9.95 23.61
C GLY A 5 -16.98 9.85 23.82
N SER A 6 -17.83 10.38 22.93
CA SER A 6 -19.28 10.10 23.00
C SER A 6 -19.59 8.69 22.48
N GLY A 7 -20.54 7.97 23.11
CA GLY A 7 -20.91 6.62 22.67
C GLY A 7 -21.40 6.55 21.23
N LEU A 8 -22.05 7.62 20.76
CA LEU A 8 -22.48 7.77 19.36
C LEU A 8 -21.28 7.95 18.41
N GLY A 9 -20.27 8.73 18.81
CA GLY A 9 -19.03 8.88 18.05
C GLY A 9 -18.23 7.58 17.96
N GLN A 10 -18.17 6.80 19.04
CA GLN A 10 -17.53 5.48 19.03
C GLN A 10 -18.28 4.49 18.12
N ALA A 11 -19.60 4.46 18.19
CA ALA A 11 -20.42 3.60 17.33
C ALA A 11 -20.21 3.91 15.84
N ILE A 12 -20.25 5.20 15.47
CA ILE A 12 -19.96 5.63 14.08
C ILE A 12 -18.54 5.22 13.68
N GLY A 13 -17.55 5.40 14.56
CA GLY A 13 -16.17 5.02 14.30
C GLY A 13 -16.00 3.52 14.02
N VAL A 14 -16.66 2.67 14.81
CA VAL A 14 -16.65 1.21 14.60
C VAL A 14 -17.31 0.84 13.28
N ILE A 15 -18.48 1.41 12.97
CA ILE A 15 -19.18 1.17 11.71
C ILE A 15 -18.31 1.59 10.51
N ALA A 16 -17.68 2.76 10.59
CA ALA A 16 -16.79 3.25 9.54
C ALA A 16 -15.55 2.34 9.37
N ALA A 17 -14.96 1.87 10.46
CA ALA A 17 -13.82 0.96 10.42
C ALA A 17 -14.20 -0.39 9.77
N LEU A 18 -15.34 -0.96 10.13
CA LEU A 18 -15.84 -2.20 9.51
C LEU A 18 -16.14 -2.01 8.02
N GLY A 19 -16.77 -0.89 7.66
CA GLY A 19 -17.01 -0.54 6.25
C GLY A 19 -15.72 -0.38 5.46
N ALA A 20 -14.70 0.27 6.04
CA ALA A 20 -13.40 0.44 5.41
C ALA A 20 -12.71 -0.91 5.14
N VAL A 21 -12.75 -1.85 6.09
CA VAL A 21 -12.21 -3.21 5.90
C VAL A 21 -12.90 -3.89 4.72
N GLY A 22 -14.24 -3.80 4.64
CA GLY A 22 -15.02 -4.35 3.53
C GLY A 22 -14.59 -3.77 2.17
N VAL A 23 -14.50 -2.44 2.06
CA VAL A 23 -14.10 -1.75 0.81
C VAL A 23 -12.70 -2.13 0.37
N VAL A 24 -11.76 -2.19 1.32
CA VAL A 24 -10.36 -2.52 1.06
C VAL A 24 -10.21 -3.96 0.56
N MET A 25 -10.85 -4.91 1.24
CA MET A 25 -10.75 -6.34 0.90
C MET A 25 -11.52 -6.70 -0.38
N TYR A 26 -12.65 -6.03 -0.64
CA TYR A 26 -13.53 -6.33 -1.77
C TYR A 26 -12.79 -6.35 -3.11
N THR A 27 -11.96 -5.33 -3.37
CA THR A 27 -11.21 -5.23 -4.64
C THR A 27 -10.28 -6.42 -4.85
N GLY A 28 -9.57 -6.83 -3.80
CA GLY A 28 -8.69 -7.98 -3.85
C GLY A 28 -9.43 -9.31 -4.00
N PHE A 29 -10.57 -9.48 -3.31
CA PHE A 29 -11.41 -10.67 -3.46
C PHE A 29 -11.99 -10.79 -4.86
N LEU A 30 -12.50 -9.68 -5.41
CA LEU A 30 -13.06 -9.63 -6.76
C LEU A 30 -12.03 -10.09 -7.81
N LEU A 31 -10.79 -9.61 -7.71
CA LEU A 31 -9.69 -10.05 -8.59
C LEU A 31 -9.32 -11.51 -8.35
N SER A 32 -9.26 -11.96 -7.10
CA SER A 32 -8.90 -13.34 -6.75
C SER A 32 -9.87 -14.39 -7.27
N HIS A 33 -11.12 -14.02 -7.49
CA HIS A 33 -12.16 -14.95 -7.94
C HIS A 33 -12.25 -15.07 -9.47
N SER A 34 -11.29 -14.51 -10.22
CA SER A 34 -11.23 -14.64 -11.68
C SER A 34 -10.34 -15.83 -12.09
N PRO A 35 -10.92 -16.99 -12.46
CA PRO A 35 -10.14 -18.19 -12.79
C PRO A 35 -9.32 -18.07 -14.08
N SER A 36 -9.69 -17.15 -14.97
CA SER A 36 -9.06 -16.98 -16.30
C SER A 36 -7.66 -16.38 -16.25
N ILE A 37 -7.27 -15.77 -15.12
CA ILE A 37 -5.97 -15.11 -14.95
C ILE A 37 -5.29 -15.67 -13.69
N PRO A 38 -4.41 -16.67 -13.85
CA PRO A 38 -3.75 -17.34 -12.72
C PRO A 38 -2.96 -16.40 -11.80
N PHE A 39 -2.50 -15.27 -12.34
CA PHE A 39 -1.81 -14.23 -11.57
C PHE A 39 -2.71 -13.60 -10.49
N TRP A 40 -4.00 -13.44 -10.77
CA TRP A 40 -4.95 -12.86 -9.82
C TRP A 40 -5.51 -13.89 -8.85
N ASN A 41 -5.66 -15.14 -9.30
CA ASN A 41 -6.27 -16.24 -8.55
C ASN A 41 -5.39 -16.77 -7.41
N THR A 42 -5.21 -15.97 -6.37
CA THR A 42 -4.53 -16.36 -5.14
C THR A 42 -5.11 -15.66 -3.91
N THR A 43 -5.14 -16.39 -2.79
CA THR A 43 -5.54 -15.89 -1.47
C THR A 43 -4.60 -14.79 -0.95
N LEU A 44 -3.38 -14.68 -1.49
CA LEU A 44 -2.43 -13.64 -1.09
C LEU A 44 -2.77 -12.26 -1.67
N LEU A 45 -3.50 -12.21 -2.79
CA LEU A 45 -3.79 -10.95 -3.49
C LEU A 45 -4.69 -10.02 -2.65
N PRO A 46 -5.78 -10.49 -2.01
CA PRO A 46 -6.55 -9.66 -1.06
C PRO A 46 -5.70 -9.06 0.06
N LEU A 47 -4.80 -9.85 0.65
CA LEU A 47 -3.92 -9.37 1.73
C LEU A 47 -2.92 -8.31 1.25
N LEU A 48 -2.40 -8.48 0.02
CA LEU A 48 -1.50 -7.50 -0.59
C LEU A 48 -2.23 -6.19 -0.90
N PHE A 49 -3.45 -6.25 -1.44
CA PHE A 49 -4.27 -5.05 -1.65
C PHE A 49 -4.64 -4.35 -0.33
N ALA A 50 -4.88 -5.13 0.73
CA ALA A 50 -5.21 -4.59 2.03
C ALA A 50 -4.03 -3.85 2.68
N SER A 51 -2.86 -4.49 2.72
CA SER A 51 -1.64 -3.86 3.23
C SER A 51 -1.26 -2.61 2.42
N SER A 52 -1.43 -2.64 1.10
CA SER A 52 -1.21 -1.48 0.22
C SER A 52 -2.18 -0.35 0.50
N ALA A 53 -3.47 -0.65 0.72
CA ALA A 53 -4.47 0.35 1.09
C ALA A 53 -4.18 1.02 2.44
N LEU A 54 -3.76 0.24 3.46
CA LEU A 54 -3.34 0.79 4.75
C LEU A 54 -2.14 1.72 4.62
N THR A 55 -1.19 1.38 3.75
CA THR A 55 0.01 2.19 3.48
C THR A 55 -0.34 3.47 2.73
N CYS A 56 -1.28 3.41 1.78
CA CYS A 56 -1.84 4.61 1.15
C CYS A 56 -2.55 5.50 2.18
N GLY A 57 -3.28 4.90 3.13
CA GLY A 57 -3.92 5.62 4.24
C GLY A 57 -2.90 6.34 5.13
N ALA A 58 -1.81 5.67 5.50
CA ALA A 58 -0.70 6.31 6.21
C ALA A 58 -0.05 7.45 5.39
N GLY A 59 0.13 7.24 4.07
CA GLY A 59 0.59 8.29 3.16
C GLY A 59 -0.32 9.51 3.14
N ALA A 60 -1.65 9.31 3.14
CA ALA A 60 -2.62 10.40 3.23
C ALA A 60 -2.52 11.16 4.56
N VAL A 61 -2.31 10.44 5.68
CA VAL A 61 -2.06 11.09 6.98
C VAL A 61 -0.79 11.93 6.93
N TYR A 62 0.29 11.43 6.32
CA TYR A 62 1.53 12.20 6.18
C TYR A 62 1.37 13.48 5.37
N VAL A 63 0.60 13.46 4.30
CA VAL A 63 0.31 14.66 3.49
C VAL A 63 -0.46 15.70 4.32
N MET A 64 -1.28 15.29 5.28
CA MET A 64 -2.05 16.20 6.12
C MET A 64 -1.24 16.77 7.30
N LEU A 65 -0.13 16.15 7.70
CA LEU A 65 0.67 16.59 8.85
C LEU A 65 1.07 18.07 8.85
N PRO A 66 1.48 18.70 7.72
CA PRO A 66 1.83 20.12 7.71
C PRO A 66 0.66 21.07 7.98
N VAL A 67 -0.59 20.61 7.76
CA VAL A 67 -1.82 21.40 7.92
C VAL A 67 -2.47 21.15 9.29
N LEU A 68 -2.08 20.06 9.96
CA LEU A 68 -2.61 19.68 11.26
C LEU A 68 -1.86 20.40 12.39
N ASP A 69 -2.63 20.83 13.39
CA ASP A 69 -2.06 21.49 14.56
C ASP A 69 -1.30 20.47 15.42
N GLY A 70 -0.05 20.78 15.79
CA GLY A 70 0.92 19.80 16.29
C GLY A 70 0.63 19.17 17.65
N ARG A 71 -0.46 19.57 18.29
CA ARG A 71 -0.94 19.01 19.55
C ARG A 71 -1.86 17.80 19.36
N ALA A 72 -2.31 17.54 18.13
CA ALA A 72 -3.31 16.51 17.84
C ALA A 72 -2.74 15.14 17.43
N VAL A 73 -1.48 15.07 17.01
CA VAL A 73 -0.87 13.87 16.42
C VAL A 73 0.56 13.69 16.92
N ASP A 74 0.83 12.51 17.48
CA ASP A 74 2.20 12.10 17.78
C ASP A 74 2.91 11.62 16.51
N VAL A 75 3.74 12.50 15.95
CA VAL A 75 4.47 12.26 14.69
C VAL A 75 5.32 11.01 14.75
N ARG A 76 5.89 10.69 15.92
CA ARG A 76 6.81 9.56 16.06
C ARG A 76 6.08 8.24 15.92
N SER A 77 4.90 8.09 16.53
CA SER A 77 4.08 6.89 16.37
C SER A 77 3.52 6.75 14.95
N VAL A 78 3.11 7.85 14.30
CA VAL A 78 2.65 7.81 12.90
C VAL A 78 3.80 7.45 11.95
N ALA A 79 5.01 7.98 12.17
CA ALA A 79 6.21 7.60 11.42
C ALA A 79 6.55 6.11 11.61
N ALA A 80 6.56 5.63 12.85
CA ALA A 80 6.80 4.21 13.15
C ALA A 80 5.77 3.29 12.47
N MET A 81 4.49 3.66 12.52
CA MET A 81 3.43 2.90 11.86
C MET A 81 3.63 2.81 10.34
N GLY A 82 3.96 3.92 9.68
CA GLY A 82 4.21 3.88 8.23
C GLY A 82 5.45 3.10 7.84
N ILE A 83 6.52 3.11 8.66
CA ILE A 83 7.69 2.25 8.45
C ILE A 83 7.29 0.77 8.50
N VAL A 84 6.50 0.37 9.51
CA VAL A 84 5.98 -1.01 9.62
C VAL A 84 5.10 -1.36 8.42
N LEU A 85 4.18 -0.48 8.02
CA LEU A 85 3.28 -0.71 6.89
C LEU A 85 4.02 -0.83 5.54
N LEU A 86 5.02 0.03 5.29
CA LEU A 86 5.90 -0.05 4.13
C LEU A 86 6.71 -1.36 4.14
N GLY A 87 7.27 -1.74 5.30
CA GLY A 87 7.99 -3.01 5.47
C GLY A 87 7.11 -4.23 5.20
N VAL A 88 5.87 -4.24 5.72
CA VAL A 88 4.88 -5.27 5.43
C VAL A 88 4.59 -5.33 3.94
N ASN A 89 4.44 -4.19 3.24
CA ASN A 89 4.21 -4.19 1.79
C ASN A 89 5.39 -4.76 1.01
N VAL A 90 6.62 -4.42 1.38
CA VAL A 90 7.83 -4.99 0.75
C VAL A 90 7.83 -6.51 0.90
N VAL A 91 7.61 -7.02 2.12
CA VAL A 91 7.59 -8.46 2.40
C VAL A 91 6.43 -9.14 1.67
N SER A 92 5.21 -8.59 1.76
CA SER A 92 4.02 -9.15 1.09
C SER A 92 4.19 -9.18 -0.43
N LEU A 93 4.72 -8.12 -1.03
CA LEU A 93 4.97 -8.06 -2.48
C LEU A 93 6.03 -9.08 -2.89
N TRP A 94 7.10 -9.21 -2.10
CA TRP A 94 8.16 -10.19 -2.36
C TRP A 94 7.64 -11.63 -2.27
N VAL A 95 6.91 -11.97 -1.20
CA VAL A 95 6.28 -13.28 -1.03
C VAL A 95 5.31 -13.58 -2.17
N TYR A 96 4.51 -12.60 -2.59
CA TYR A 96 3.60 -12.74 -3.72
C TYR A 96 4.35 -13.02 -5.03
N MET A 97 5.43 -12.29 -5.33
CA MET A 97 6.26 -12.51 -6.52
C MET A 97 6.90 -13.90 -6.53
N VAL A 98 7.43 -14.37 -5.40
CA VAL A 98 8.02 -15.72 -5.28
C VAL A 98 6.98 -16.81 -5.52
N ASN A 99 5.80 -16.68 -4.90
CA ASN A 99 4.70 -17.64 -5.09
C ASN A 99 4.25 -17.69 -6.56
N MET A 100 4.16 -16.53 -7.20
CA MET A 100 3.69 -16.46 -8.59
C MET A 100 4.75 -16.95 -9.59
N TYR A 101 6.04 -16.86 -9.22
CA TYR A 101 7.14 -17.45 -9.97
C TYR A 101 7.23 -18.98 -9.86
N THR A 102 6.71 -19.59 -8.78
CA THR A 102 6.71 -21.06 -8.62
C THR A 102 5.42 -21.72 -9.09
N SER A 103 4.35 -20.95 -9.27
CA SER A 103 3.04 -21.39 -9.77
C SER A 103 3.08 -21.74 -11.28
N THR A 104 2.00 -21.46 -12.00
CA THR A 104 1.78 -21.82 -13.41
C THR A 104 2.68 -21.06 -14.40
N VAL A 105 2.81 -21.56 -15.64
CA VAL A 105 3.58 -20.90 -16.71
C VAL A 105 3.04 -19.50 -17.01
N ALA A 106 1.72 -19.33 -17.04
CA ALA A 106 1.09 -18.01 -17.26
C ALA A 106 1.36 -17.02 -16.11
N ALA A 107 1.34 -17.50 -14.86
CA ALA A 107 1.70 -16.71 -13.68
C ALA A 107 3.18 -16.26 -13.72
N ARG A 108 4.09 -17.17 -14.11
CA ARG A 108 5.52 -16.88 -14.29
C ARG A 108 5.76 -15.82 -15.37
N GLU A 109 5.06 -15.92 -16.50
CA GLU A 109 5.19 -14.94 -17.57
C GLU A 109 4.66 -13.56 -17.14
N SER A 110 3.61 -13.51 -16.31
CA SER A 110 3.11 -12.26 -15.72
C SER A 110 4.17 -11.60 -14.82
N VAL A 111 4.90 -12.38 -14.01
CA VAL A 111 6.05 -11.89 -13.23
C VAL A 111 7.18 -11.42 -14.16
N ARG A 112 7.46 -12.15 -15.25
CA ARG A 112 8.46 -11.74 -16.23
C ARG A 112 8.11 -10.41 -16.90
N LEU A 113 6.83 -10.17 -17.22
CA LEU A 113 6.38 -8.88 -17.75
C LEU A 113 6.60 -7.73 -16.77
N LEU A 114 6.41 -7.98 -15.47
CA LEU A 114 6.66 -7.01 -14.40
C LEU A 114 8.15 -6.74 -14.13
N LEU A 115 9.03 -7.71 -14.38
CA LEU A 115 10.47 -7.55 -14.11
C LEU A 115 11.28 -7.12 -15.34
N ARG A 116 10.89 -7.58 -16.53
CA ARG A 116 11.67 -7.40 -17.78
C ARG A 116 10.82 -7.02 -19.00
N GLY A 117 9.49 -6.99 -18.87
CA GLY A 117 8.60 -6.63 -19.96
C GLY A 117 8.28 -5.14 -20.02
N ASN A 118 7.23 -4.81 -20.77
CA ASN A 118 6.77 -3.44 -20.98
C ASN A 118 6.32 -2.73 -19.68
N LEU A 119 5.98 -3.50 -18.63
CA LEU A 119 5.58 -2.96 -17.32
C LEU A 119 6.76 -2.82 -16.35
N ALA A 120 7.97 -3.21 -16.75
CA ALA A 120 9.13 -3.27 -15.85
C ALA A 120 9.52 -1.90 -15.28
N VAL A 121 9.49 -0.85 -16.10
CA VAL A 121 9.80 0.51 -15.63
C VAL A 121 8.77 0.98 -14.60
N ALA A 122 7.48 0.77 -14.89
CA ALA A 122 6.41 1.16 -13.97
C ALA A 122 6.46 0.38 -12.65
N PHE A 123 6.84 -0.90 -12.68
CA PHE A 123 6.92 -1.74 -11.49
C PHE A 123 8.21 -1.48 -10.69
N LEU A 124 9.38 -1.58 -11.32
CA LEU A 124 10.66 -1.45 -10.63
C LEU A 124 10.95 0.01 -10.21
N ALA A 125 10.89 0.95 -11.14
CA ALA A 125 11.18 2.36 -10.81
C ALA A 125 9.98 2.99 -10.07
N GLY A 126 8.76 2.71 -10.52
CA GLY A 126 7.55 3.28 -9.94
C GLY A 126 7.13 2.66 -8.61
N VAL A 127 6.81 1.36 -8.59
CA VAL A 127 6.31 0.72 -7.36
C VAL A 127 7.43 0.51 -6.35
N ILE A 128 8.54 -0.12 -6.75
CA ILE A 128 9.64 -0.44 -5.83
C ILE A 128 10.42 0.83 -5.48
N GLY A 129 10.89 1.58 -6.47
CA GLY A 129 11.67 2.80 -6.24
C GLY A 129 10.85 3.91 -5.57
N VAL A 130 9.92 4.49 -6.32
CA VAL A 130 9.12 5.65 -5.90
C VAL A 130 8.09 5.29 -4.81
N GLY A 131 7.50 4.11 -4.86
CA GLY A 131 6.42 3.71 -3.97
C GLY A 131 6.82 3.06 -2.66
N LEU A 132 8.01 2.46 -2.58
CA LEU A 132 8.46 1.71 -1.41
C LEU A 132 9.81 2.21 -0.88
N VAL A 133 10.86 2.19 -1.69
CA VAL A 133 12.24 2.48 -1.23
C VAL A 133 12.39 3.95 -0.83
N ILE A 134 12.02 4.90 -1.69
CA ILE A 134 12.19 6.33 -1.38
C ILE A 134 11.33 6.72 -0.17
N PRO A 135 10.02 6.39 -0.09
CA PRO A 135 9.21 6.72 1.07
C PRO A 135 9.72 6.09 2.36
N LEU A 136 10.25 4.85 2.30
CA LEU A 136 10.82 4.16 3.46
C LEU A 136 12.08 4.87 3.96
N VAL A 137 12.99 5.25 3.08
CA VAL A 137 14.20 6.01 3.45
C VAL A 137 13.81 7.35 4.06
N LEU A 138 12.88 8.09 3.45
CA LEU A 138 12.42 9.38 3.96
C LEU A 138 11.74 9.24 5.33
N THR A 139 10.89 8.24 5.52
CA THR A 139 10.22 8.01 6.81
C THR A 139 11.17 7.53 7.90
N VAL A 140 12.14 6.66 7.58
CA VAL A 140 13.17 6.21 8.54
C VAL A 140 14.11 7.35 8.93
N THR A 141 14.58 8.15 7.97
CA THR A 141 15.44 9.31 8.27
C THR A 141 14.70 10.36 9.10
N ALA A 142 13.44 10.64 8.76
CA ALA A 142 12.53 11.47 9.55
C ALA A 142 12.33 10.94 10.99
N TYR A 143 12.18 9.62 11.14
CA TYR A 143 12.02 8.97 12.45
C TYR A 143 13.29 9.04 13.30
N LEU A 144 14.46 8.82 12.70
CA LEU A 144 15.75 8.83 13.39
C LEU A 144 16.24 10.24 13.73
N ALA A 145 15.93 11.25 12.91
CA ALA A 145 16.31 12.63 13.17
C ALA A 145 15.71 13.19 14.47
N GLY A 146 14.59 12.62 14.96
CA GLY A 146 14.02 12.97 16.26
C GLY A 146 13.58 14.43 16.42
N GLY A 147 13.41 15.16 15.31
CA GLY A 147 13.07 16.59 15.31
C GLY A 147 11.60 16.86 15.66
N GLY A 148 11.31 18.11 16.02
CA GLY A 148 9.93 18.57 16.23
C GLY A 148 9.10 18.52 14.93
N LEU A 149 7.76 18.53 15.07
CA LEU A 149 6.81 18.41 13.96
C LEU A 149 7.15 19.34 12.77
N ALA A 150 7.54 20.59 13.03
CA ALA A 150 7.83 21.57 11.97
C ALA A 150 8.97 21.14 11.04
N ALA A 151 9.98 20.41 11.55
CA ALA A 151 11.10 19.94 10.74
C ALA A 151 10.77 18.65 9.98
N VAL A 152 9.95 17.79 10.58
CA VAL A 152 9.69 16.43 10.09
C VAL A 152 8.48 16.36 9.16
N ALA A 153 7.47 17.20 9.38
CA ALA A 153 6.23 17.26 8.60
C ALA A 153 6.43 17.42 7.09
N PRO A 154 7.29 18.34 6.57
CA PRO A 154 7.45 18.48 5.11
C PRO A 154 8.08 17.24 4.47
N VAL A 155 9.04 16.60 5.14
CA VAL A 155 9.69 15.38 4.66
C VAL A 155 8.69 14.23 4.60
N LEU A 156 7.88 14.06 5.65
CA LEU A 156 6.82 13.06 5.69
C LEU A 156 5.76 13.33 4.63
N ALA A 157 5.36 14.59 4.41
CA ALA A 157 4.39 14.93 3.38
C ALA A 157 4.88 14.52 1.98
N VAL A 158 6.16 14.77 1.65
CA VAL A 158 6.77 14.28 0.41
C VAL A 158 6.75 12.75 0.34
N ALA A 159 7.13 12.06 1.42
CA ALA A 159 7.05 10.60 1.50
C ALA A 159 5.61 10.09 1.30
N GLY A 160 4.62 10.82 1.82
CA GLY A 160 3.20 10.53 1.67
C GLY A 160 2.74 10.62 0.21
N VAL A 161 3.10 11.70 -0.49
CA VAL A 161 2.79 11.85 -1.93
C VAL A 161 3.41 10.71 -2.74
N LEU A 162 4.68 10.40 -2.49
CA LEU A 162 5.39 9.31 -3.17
C LEU A 162 4.74 7.94 -2.91
N THR A 163 4.31 7.70 -1.66
CA THR A 163 3.58 6.48 -1.27
C THR A 163 2.25 6.36 -2.02
N LEU A 164 1.50 7.46 -2.16
CA LEU A 164 0.23 7.48 -2.90
C LEU A 164 0.44 7.22 -4.40
N VAL A 165 1.46 7.85 -5.00
CA VAL A 165 1.85 7.59 -6.40
C VAL A 165 2.25 6.12 -6.57
N GLY A 166 3.04 5.57 -5.66
CA GLY A 166 3.41 4.15 -5.62
C GLY A 166 2.20 3.22 -5.53
N GLY A 167 1.24 3.54 -4.66
CA GLY A 167 0.00 2.78 -4.50
C GLY A 167 -0.91 2.81 -5.73
N TYR A 168 -0.92 3.90 -6.48
CA TYR A 168 -1.59 3.99 -7.78
C TYR A 168 -0.88 3.11 -8.82
N LEU A 169 0.45 3.25 -8.95
CA LEU A 169 1.25 2.46 -9.89
C LEU A 169 1.18 0.96 -9.59
N PHE A 170 1.14 0.58 -8.31
CA PHE A 170 0.95 -0.81 -7.89
C PHE A 170 -0.34 -1.39 -8.45
N ARG A 171 -1.47 -0.69 -8.27
CA ARG A 171 -2.76 -1.11 -8.82
C ARG A 171 -2.72 -1.17 -10.35
N HIS A 172 -2.11 -0.18 -10.99
CA HIS A 172 -1.94 -0.16 -12.44
C HIS A 172 -1.17 -1.39 -12.97
N CYS A 173 -0.04 -1.72 -12.33
CA CYS A 173 0.78 -2.87 -12.68
C CYS A 173 0.05 -4.19 -12.44
N MET A 174 -0.60 -4.37 -11.30
CA MET A 174 -1.35 -5.59 -10.98
C MET A 174 -2.50 -5.84 -11.96
N LEU A 175 -3.22 -4.79 -12.36
CA LEU A 175 -4.33 -4.88 -13.32
C LEU A 175 -3.85 -5.12 -14.75
N LYS A 176 -2.70 -4.58 -15.16
CA LYS A 176 -2.16 -4.81 -16.51
C LYS A 176 -1.34 -6.09 -16.66
N ALA A 177 -0.83 -6.66 -15.58
CA ALA A 177 -0.04 -7.88 -15.60
C ALA A 177 -0.89 -9.15 -15.80
N GLY A 178 -2.22 -9.04 -15.87
CA GLY A 178 -3.11 -10.18 -16.05
C GLY A 178 -3.01 -10.78 -17.45
N ILE A 179 -2.19 -11.83 -17.62
CA ILE A 179 -2.17 -12.65 -18.83
C ILE A 179 -3.26 -13.73 -18.72
N TYR A 180 -4.12 -13.81 -19.74
CA TYR A 180 -5.10 -14.89 -19.86
C TYR A 180 -4.40 -16.23 -20.13
N ALA A 181 -4.72 -17.24 -19.33
CA ALA A 181 -4.37 -18.61 -19.68
C ALA A 181 -5.42 -19.14 -20.67
N PRO A 182 -5.03 -19.63 -21.87
CA PRO A 182 -5.98 -20.23 -22.79
C PRO A 182 -6.59 -21.49 -22.16
N ILE A 183 -7.91 -21.55 -22.16
CA ILE A 183 -8.69 -22.76 -21.83
C ILE A 183 -8.50 -23.74 -22.99
N LEU A 184 -7.59 -24.70 -22.80
CA LEU A 184 -7.51 -25.94 -23.57
C LEU A 184 -8.13 -27.07 -22.75
#